data_AF-A0A7W0LQH5-F1
#
_entry.id   AF-A0A7W0LQH5-F1
#
_cell.length_a   1.000
_cell.length_b   1.000
_cell.length_c   1.000
_cell.angle_alpha   90.00
_cell.angle_beta   90.00
_cell.angle_gamma   90.00
#
_symmetry.space_group_name_H-M   'P 1'
#
loop_
_entity.id
_entity.type
_entity.pdbx_description
1 polymer ?
#
loop_
_entity_poly.entity_id
_entity_poly.type
_entity_poly.pdbx_seq_one_letter_code
_entity_poly.pdbx_strand_id
1 'polypeptide(L)'
;AIDELLPGARHDTTRYANNRVETDHGRLKARLRPMRGLKRERTTNVVIAGHALIQNLRRGHYELGAHARLPHLRLAAAFDELVQAI
;
A
#
# COMPACT_ATOMS: atom_id res chain seq x y z
N ALA A 1 -14.57 -11.80 26.51
CA ALA A 1 -14.51 -10.68 25.51
C ALA A 1 -13.16 -10.67 24.77
N ILE A 2 -12.96 -9.90 23.69
CA ILE A 2 -11.65 -9.86 22.98
C ILE A 2 -10.49 -9.53 23.93
N ASP A 3 -10.72 -8.66 24.92
CA ASP A 3 -9.71 -8.32 25.94
C ASP A 3 -9.24 -9.51 26.80
N GLU A 4 -10.06 -10.56 26.94
CA GLU A 4 -9.65 -11.80 27.64
C GLU A 4 -8.74 -12.67 26.77
N LEU A 5 -8.86 -12.58 25.44
CA LEU A 5 -8.07 -13.37 24.49
C LEU A 5 -6.77 -12.65 24.08
N LEU A 6 -6.81 -11.32 23.98
CA LEU A 6 -5.69 -10.50 23.54
C LEU A 6 -5.56 -9.25 24.42
N PRO A 7 -4.99 -9.38 25.63
CA PRO A 7 -4.79 -8.27 26.54
C PRO A 7 -3.98 -7.14 25.88
N GLY A 8 -4.49 -5.90 25.94
CA GLY A 8 -3.83 -4.72 25.36
C GLY A 8 -4.14 -4.45 23.88
N ALA A 9 -4.88 -5.33 23.21
CA ALA A 9 -5.37 -5.04 21.86
C ALA A 9 -6.52 -4.04 21.90
N ARG A 10 -6.45 -2.98 21.09
CA ARG A 10 -7.58 -2.06 20.91
C ARG A 10 -8.63 -2.71 20.01
N HIS A 11 -9.78 -3.07 20.58
CA HIS A 11 -10.93 -3.54 19.81
C HIS A 11 -11.74 -2.34 19.27
N ASP A 12 -11.46 -1.94 18.02
CA ASP A 12 -12.18 -0.85 17.35
C ASP A 12 -13.29 -1.41 16.44
N THR A 13 -14.55 -1.19 16.83
CA THR A 13 -15.74 -1.64 16.08
C THR A 13 -16.36 -0.54 15.22
N THR A 14 -15.69 0.61 15.07
CA THR A 14 -16.19 1.73 14.29
C THR A 14 -16.48 1.30 12.85
N ARG A 15 -17.71 1.54 12.40
CA ARG A 15 -18.13 1.25 11.03
C ARG A 15 -17.15 1.91 10.05
N TYR A 16 -16.63 1.12 9.09
CA TYR A 16 -15.70 1.56 8.05
C TYR A 16 -14.26 1.86 8.49
N ALA A 17 -13.90 1.66 9.75
CA ALA A 17 -12.51 1.87 10.21
C ALA A 17 -11.47 1.03 9.42
N ASN A 18 -11.87 -0.13 8.91
CA ASN A 18 -11.03 -1.01 8.11
C ASN A 18 -11.05 -0.72 6.59
N ASN A 19 -11.86 0.23 6.09
CA ASN A 19 -12.02 0.44 4.65
C ASN A 19 -10.69 0.68 3.92
N ARG A 20 -9.78 1.43 4.54
CA ARG A 20 -8.48 1.77 3.92
C ARG A 20 -7.58 0.55 3.76
N VAL A 21 -7.55 -0.33 4.76
CA VAL A 21 -6.74 -1.56 4.70
C VAL A 21 -7.38 -2.59 3.79
N GLU A 22 -8.71 -2.74 3.82
CA GLU A 22 -9.42 -3.67 2.94
C GLU A 22 -9.34 -3.26 1.46
N THR A 23 -9.40 -1.96 1.16
CA THR A 23 -9.21 -1.46 -0.21
C THR A 23 -7.81 -1.77 -0.74
N ASP A 24 -6.78 -1.61 0.11
CA ASP A 24 -5.40 -1.93 -0.26
C ASP A 24 -5.23 -3.42 -0.51
N HIS A 25 -5.73 -4.23 0.42
CA HIS A 25 -5.71 -5.68 0.35
C HIS A 25 -6.44 -6.21 -0.88
N GLY A 26 -7.60 -5.61 -1.23
CA GLY A 26 -8.35 -5.94 -2.44
C GLY A 26 -7.54 -5.70 -3.71
N ARG A 27 -6.82 -4.57 -3.80
CA ARG A 27 -5.92 -4.27 -4.93
C ARG A 27 -4.73 -5.23 -5.00
N LEU A 28 -4.13 -5.56 -3.86
CA LEU A 28 -3.05 -6.55 -3.80
C LEU A 28 -3.54 -7.93 -4.27
N LYS A 29 -4.67 -8.41 -3.75
CA LYS A 29 -5.28 -9.67 -4.18
C LYS A 29 -5.58 -9.68 -5.68
N ALA A 30 -6.16 -8.60 -6.21
CA ALA A 30 -6.43 -8.48 -7.64
C ALA A 30 -5.15 -8.63 -8.49
N ARG A 31 -4.03 -8.03 -8.04
CA ARG A 31 -2.73 -8.15 -8.71
C ARG A 31 -2.13 -9.56 -8.59
N LEU A 32 -2.28 -10.21 -7.44
CA LEU A 32 -1.68 -11.54 -7.18
C LEU A 32 -2.48 -12.71 -7.78
N ARG A 33 -3.79 -12.59 -7.93
CA ARG A 33 -4.66 -13.64 -8.53
C ARG A 33 -4.13 -14.19 -9.86
N PRO A 34 -3.79 -13.38 -10.88
CA PRO A 34 -3.26 -13.90 -12.15
C PRO A 34 -1.89 -14.57 -12.01
N MET A 35 -1.12 -14.26 -10.96
CA MET A 35 0.23 -14.80 -10.73
C MET A 35 0.23 -16.21 -10.10
N ARG A 36 -0.94 -16.73 -9.68
CA ARG A 36 -1.10 -18.08 -9.08
C ARG A 36 -0.18 -18.35 -7.88
N GLY A 37 0.03 -17.31 -7.08
CA GLY A 37 0.87 -17.35 -5.89
C GLY A 37 2.36 -17.19 -6.18
N LEU A 38 3.04 -16.47 -5.29
CA LEU A 38 4.48 -16.20 -5.39
C LEU A 38 5.25 -17.44 -4.90
N LYS A 39 6.23 -17.90 -5.69
CA LYS A 39 6.92 -19.18 -5.46
C LYS A 39 8.22 -19.07 -4.66
N ARG A 40 8.74 -17.85 -4.51
CA ARG A 40 10.02 -17.58 -3.83
C ARG A 40 9.87 -16.36 -2.95
N GLU A 41 10.45 -16.43 -1.76
CA GLU A 41 10.44 -15.32 -0.81
C GLU A 41 11.01 -14.02 -1.42
N ARG A 42 12.12 -14.11 -2.16
CA ARG A 42 12.69 -12.97 -2.90
C ARG A 42 11.67 -12.29 -3.81
N THR A 43 10.88 -13.08 -4.56
CA THR A 43 9.84 -12.53 -5.44
C THR A 43 8.71 -11.90 -4.63
N THR A 44 8.32 -12.52 -3.51
CA THR A 44 7.37 -11.94 -2.57
C THR A 44 7.82 -10.57 -2.08
N ASN A 45 9.04 -10.46 -1.58
CA ASN A 45 9.57 -9.21 -1.06
C ASN A 45 9.56 -8.09 -2.11
N VAL A 46 10.01 -8.37 -3.34
CA VAL A 46 9.99 -7.38 -4.43
C VAL A 46 8.55 -6.96 -4.79
N VAL A 47 7.63 -7.92 -4.92
CA VAL A 47 6.25 -7.63 -5.33
C VAL A 47 5.51 -6.84 -4.26
N ILE A 48 5.67 -7.19 -2.99
CA ILE A 48 5.05 -6.51 -1.85
C ILE A 48 5.64 -5.11 -1.67
N ALA A 49 6.97 -4.97 -1.70
CA ALA A 49 7.62 -3.65 -1.61
C ALA A 49 7.17 -2.72 -2.74
N GLY A 50 7.13 -3.20 -3.98
CA GLY A 50 6.64 -2.42 -5.12
C GLY A 50 5.16 -2.06 -4.99
N HIS A 51 4.32 -2.96 -4.46
CA HIS A 51 2.91 -2.64 -4.21
C HIS A 51 2.76 -1.52 -3.17
N ALA A 52 3.46 -1.64 -2.03
CA ALA A 52 3.45 -0.65 -0.97
C ALA A 52 3.96 0.72 -1.47
N LEU A 53 5.06 0.74 -2.22
CA LEU A 53 5.61 1.96 -2.82
C LEU A 53 4.58 2.71 -3.66
N ILE A 54 3.97 2.02 -4.63
CA ILE A 54 2.99 2.64 -5.54
C ILE A 54 1.76 3.14 -4.78
N GLN A 55 1.28 2.38 -3.79
CA GLN A 55 0.10 2.76 -3.02
C GLN A 55 0.39 3.93 -2.06
N ASN A 56 1.59 3.98 -1.49
CA ASN A 56 2.04 5.09 -0.63
C ASN A 56 2.25 6.38 -1.45
N LEU A 57 2.86 6.30 -2.64
CA LEU A 57 2.99 7.45 -3.54
C LEU A 57 1.62 8.03 -3.93
N ARG A 58 0.68 7.18 -4.34
CA ARG A 58 -0.70 7.62 -4.66
C ARG A 58 -1.36 8.34 -3.48
N ARG A 59 -1.08 7.90 -2.26
CA ARG A 59 -1.66 8.44 -1.02
C ARG A 59 -0.91 9.67 -0.49
N GLY A 60 0.21 10.08 -1.11
CA GLY A 60 1.00 11.23 -0.67
C GLY A 60 1.78 10.95 0.62
N HIS A 61 2.19 9.70 0.84
CA HIS A 61 2.98 9.30 2.02
C HIS A 61 4.49 9.52 1.85
N TYR A 62 4.90 10.12 0.73
CA TYR A 62 6.27 10.50 0.44
C TYR A 62 6.29 11.94 -0.05
N GLU A 63 7.45 12.58 0.04
CA GLU A 63 7.71 13.90 -0.55
C GLU A 63 7.77 13.83 -2.08
N LEU A 64 8.10 12.64 -2.63
CA LEU A 64 8.10 12.41 -4.08
C LEU A 64 6.72 12.65 -4.71
N GLY A 65 6.68 13.48 -5.74
CA GLY A 65 5.47 13.86 -6.46
C GLY A 65 4.50 14.68 -5.61
N ALA A 66 4.91 15.19 -4.44
CA ALA A 66 4.05 15.99 -3.57
C ALA A 66 3.57 17.28 -4.24
N HIS A 67 4.39 17.82 -5.15
CA HIS A 67 4.10 19.04 -5.92
C HIS A 67 3.37 18.77 -7.24
N ALA A 68 2.92 17.54 -7.50
CA ALA A 68 2.12 17.24 -8.68
C ALA A 68 0.84 18.08 -8.68
N ARG A 69 0.59 18.78 -9.79
CA ARG A 69 -0.56 19.69 -9.96
C ARG A 69 -1.92 18.99 -9.73
N LEU A 70 -2.00 17.69 -10.03
CA LEU A 70 -3.21 16.88 -9.86
C LEU A 70 -2.88 15.56 -9.13
N PRO A 71 -3.74 15.07 -8.21
CA PRO A 71 -3.46 13.86 -7.43
C PRO A 71 -3.17 12.60 -8.27
N HIS A 72 -3.80 12.46 -9.43
CA HIS A 72 -3.58 11.32 -10.32
C HIS A 72 -2.24 11.39 -11.07
N LEU A 73 -1.60 12.56 -11.12
CA LEU A 73 -0.27 12.76 -11.71
C LEU A 73 0.86 12.50 -10.71
N ARG A 74 0.56 12.29 -9.42
CA ARG A 74 1.58 12.06 -8.37
C ARG A 74 2.55 10.95 -8.71
N LEU A 75 2.08 9.85 -9.29
CA LEU A 75 2.97 8.76 -9.68
C LEU A 75 3.95 9.20 -10.77
N ALA A 76 3.45 9.84 -11.84
CA ALA A 76 4.31 10.30 -12.92
C ALA A 76 5.38 11.27 -12.41
N ALA A 77 4.97 12.31 -11.68
CA ALA A 77 5.88 13.27 -11.06
C ALA A 77 6.90 12.62 -10.12
N ALA A 78 6.46 11.68 -9.27
CA ALA A 78 7.34 10.96 -8.37
C ALA A 78 8.41 10.13 -9.11
N PHE A 79 8.07 9.54 -10.26
CA PHE A 79 9.06 8.84 -11.08
C PHE A 79 10.03 9.81 -11.78
N ASP A 80 9.55 10.95 -12.28
CA ASP A 80 10.41 11.99 -12.86
C ASP A 80 11.40 12.52 -11.82
N GLU A 81 10.94 12.79 -10.60
CA GLU A 81 11.78 13.23 -9.47
C GLU A 81 12.77 12.14 -9.05
N LEU A 82 12.35 10.88 -8.98
CA LEU A 82 13.22 9.76 -8.62
C LEU A 82 14.36 9.57 -9.63
N VAL A 83 14.10 9.79 -10.92
CA VAL A 83 15.14 9.73 -11.98
C VAL A 83 16.22 10.79 -11.76
N GLN A 84 15.90 11.95 -11.19
CA GLN A 84 16.89 12.99 -10.88
C GLN A 84 17.73 12.67 -9.62
N ALA A 85 17.27 11.73 -8.79
CA ALA A 85 17.86 11.41 -7.50
C ALA A 85 18.83 10.21 -7.53
N ILE A 86 18.95 9.51 -8.66
CA ILE A 86 19.80 8.32 -8.85
C ILE A 86 20.79 8.52 -9.99
#